data_AF-A0AAV5VT77-F1
#
_entry.id   AF-A0AAV5VT77-F1
#
_cell.length_a   1.000
_cell.length_b   1.000
_cell.length_c   1.000
_cell.angle_alpha   90.00
_cell.angle_beta   90.00
_cell.angle_gamma   90.00
#
_symmetry.space_group_name_H-M   'P 1'
#
loop_
_entity.id
_entity.type
_entity.pdbx_description
1 polymer ?
#
loop_
_entity_poly.entity_id
_entity_poly.type
_entity_poly.pdbx_seq_one_letter_code
_entity_poly.pdbx_strand_id
1 'polypeptide(L)'
;YGFDYDESFALEIVVSVQVVLPIMNTFLLHPLVVVMLIRLKTMKRDIRLGYYSIMTFLLLYDWIMFGTRAHILSPYAAFYCDGPLCGLSQGANMAICSLTVALNLPCFVFLVVRMHQTVLQGTGSRWILSKR
;
A
#
# COMPACT_ATOMS: atom_id res chain seq x y z
N TYR A 1 -13.27 -7.76 -31.65
CA TYR A 1 -12.01 -7.68 -32.42
C TYR A 1 -11.25 -6.43 -32.03
N GLY A 2 -10.51 -6.50 -30.92
CA GLY A 2 -9.86 -5.34 -30.30
C GLY A 2 -9.15 -5.66 -28.99
N PHE A 3 -9.47 -6.82 -28.40
CA PHE A 3 -8.81 -7.33 -27.19
C PHE A 3 -7.33 -7.70 -27.43
N ASP A 4 -6.96 -8.20 -28.62
CA ASP A 4 -5.57 -8.61 -28.89
C ASP A 4 -4.57 -7.45 -28.87
N TYR A 5 -5.03 -6.25 -29.26
CA TYR A 5 -4.19 -5.04 -29.25
C TYR A 5 -4.02 -4.49 -27.83
N ASP A 6 -5.06 -4.60 -27.01
CA ASP A 6 -5.03 -4.19 -25.61
C ASP A 6 -4.21 -5.18 -24.77
N GLU A 7 -4.31 -6.47 -25.07
CA GLU A 7 -3.51 -7.54 -24.46
C GLU A 7 -2.01 -7.32 -24.74
N SER A 8 -1.62 -7.09 -25.98
CA SER A 8 -0.21 -6.95 -26.34
C SER A 8 0.41 -5.63 -25.86
N PHE A 9 -0.30 -4.50 -25.97
CA PHE A 9 0.28 -3.19 -25.62
C PHE A 9 0.13 -2.85 -24.14
N ALA A 10 -1.04 -3.10 -23.53
CA ALA A 10 -1.27 -2.71 -22.14
C ALA A 10 -0.50 -3.62 -21.17
N LEU A 11 -0.32 -4.90 -21.48
CA LEU A 11 0.43 -5.80 -20.59
C LEU A 11 1.90 -5.40 -20.47
N GLU A 12 2.57 -5.08 -21.58
CA GLU A 12 3.97 -4.70 -21.54
C GLU A 12 4.20 -3.41 -20.73
N ILE A 13 3.28 -2.44 -20.88
CA ILE A 13 3.29 -1.21 -20.08
C ILE A 13 3.04 -1.54 -18.61
N VAL A 14 2.02 -2.34 -18.29
CA VAL A 14 1.68 -2.69 -16.91
C VAL A 14 2.84 -3.42 -16.25
N VAL A 15 3.47 -4.38 -16.93
CA VAL A 15 4.64 -5.11 -16.42
C VAL A 15 5.80 -4.14 -16.14
N SER A 16 6.10 -3.26 -17.10
CA SER A 16 7.19 -2.28 -16.96
C SER A 16 6.92 -1.33 -15.79
N VAL A 17 5.70 -0.82 -15.69
CA VAL A 17 5.25 0.07 -14.62
C VAL A 17 5.28 -0.65 -13.27
N GLN A 18 4.88 -1.91 -13.19
CA GLN A 18 4.93 -2.72 -11.97
C GLN A 18 6.35 -3.01 -11.49
N VAL A 19 7.36 -3.02 -12.36
CA VAL A 19 8.76 -3.16 -11.94
C VAL A 19 9.33 -1.82 -11.49
N VAL A 20 9.05 -0.75 -12.25
CA VAL A 20 9.64 0.58 -11.99
C VAL A 20 9.00 1.27 -10.79
N LEU A 21 7.67 1.21 -10.64
CA LEU A 21 6.95 1.88 -9.55
C LEU A 21 7.40 1.48 -8.15
N PRO A 22 7.46 0.19 -7.75
CA PRO A 22 7.82 -0.17 -6.38
C PRO A 22 9.27 0.19 -6.05
N ILE A 23 10.17 0.14 -7.03
CA ILE A 23 11.56 0.63 -6.86
C ILE A 23 11.54 2.13 -6.60
N MET A 24 10.89 2.90 -7.46
CA MET A 24 10.76 4.36 -7.30
C MET A 24 10.07 4.72 -5.98
N ASN A 25 9.01 4.00 -5.60
CA ASN A 25 8.27 4.22 -4.36
C ASN A 25 9.16 3.95 -3.13
N THR A 26 9.93 2.86 -3.18
CA THR A 26 10.84 2.45 -2.10
C THR A 26 11.97 3.43 -1.87
N PHE A 27 12.54 4.01 -2.94
CA PHE A 27 13.69 4.92 -2.82
C PHE A 27 13.32 6.40 -2.72
N LEU A 28 12.16 6.83 -3.26
CA LEU A 28 11.78 8.24 -3.27
C LEU A 28 10.68 8.53 -2.27
N LEU A 29 9.54 7.84 -2.38
CA LEU A 29 8.34 8.17 -1.60
C LEU A 29 8.47 7.76 -0.14
N HIS A 30 8.85 6.51 0.16
CA HIS A 30 8.98 6.05 1.55
C HIS A 30 10.01 6.86 2.36
N PRO A 31 11.23 7.13 1.84
CA PRO A 31 12.20 7.93 2.57
C PRO A 31 11.76 9.40 2.71
N LEU A 32 11.09 9.97 1.70
CA LEU A 32 10.56 11.32 1.78
C LEU A 32 9.53 11.46 2.90
N VAL A 33 8.62 10.50 3.06
CA VAL A 33 7.64 10.52 4.15
C VAL A 33 8.33 10.34 5.51
N VAL A 34 9.30 9.43 5.61
CA VAL A 34 10.08 9.25 6.86
C VAL A 34 10.84 10.52 7.23
N VAL A 35 11.50 11.18 6.28
CA VAL A 35 12.21 12.44 6.50
C VAL A 35 11.24 13.54 6.94
N MET A 36 10.07 13.63 6.32
CA MET A 36 9.01 14.58 6.70
C MET A 36 8.55 14.34 8.14
N LEU A 37 8.35 13.08 8.54
CA LEU A 37 7.96 12.69 9.91
C LEU A 37 9.02 13.02 10.96
N ILE A 38 10.30 12.87 10.61
CA ILE A 38 11.42 13.20 11.51
C ILE A 38 11.52 14.73 11.70
N ARG A 39 11.31 15.51 10.64
CA ARG A 39 11.36 16.99 10.68
C ARG A 39 10.19 17.58 11.46
N LEU A 40 8.99 16.98 11.40
CA LEU A 40 7.79 17.46 12.08
C LEU A 40 7.74 17.03 13.57
N LYS A 41 8.41 17.81 14.43
CA LYS A 41 8.47 17.56 15.88
C LYS A 41 7.14 17.79 16.61
N THR A 42 6.22 18.57 16.05
CA THR A 42 4.93 18.97 16.67
C THR A 42 3.88 17.86 16.72
N MET A 43 4.13 16.72 16.07
CA MET A 43 3.17 15.62 15.97
C MET A 43 3.12 14.77 17.25
N LYS A 44 1.90 14.43 17.69
CA LYS A 44 1.66 13.51 18.81
C LYS A 44 2.32 12.14 18.53
N ARG A 45 2.90 11.53 19.58
CA ARG A 45 3.63 10.25 19.47
C ARG A 45 2.78 9.12 18.89
N ASP A 46 1.51 9.03 19.26
CA ASP A 46 0.60 7.97 18.78
C ASP A 46 0.42 8.01 17.25
N ILE A 47 0.22 9.21 16.70
CA ILE A 47 0.01 9.38 15.27
C ILE A 47 1.33 9.08 14.53
N ARG A 48 2.46 9.51 15.09
CA ARG A 48 3.78 9.19 14.55
C ARG A 48 4.05 7.68 14.49
N LEU A 49 3.68 6.94 15.55
CA LEU A 49 3.79 5.47 15.55
C LEU A 49 2.90 4.83 14.49
N GLY A 50 1.66 5.33 14.32
CA GLY A 50 0.76 4.90 13.25
C GLY A 50 1.36 5.11 11.85
N TYR A 51 2.01 6.26 11.63
CA TYR A 51 2.71 6.56 10.38
C TYR A 51 3.91 5.64 10.12
N TYR A 52 4.70 5.31 11.14
CA TYR A 52 5.80 4.35 10.96
C TYR A 52 5.28 2.95 10.67
N SER A 53 4.20 2.55 11.33
CA SER A 53 3.55 1.25 11.11
C SER A 53 3.05 1.11 9.66
N ILE A 54 2.27 2.08 9.17
CA ILE A 54 1.75 2.04 7.79
C ILE A 54 2.89 2.08 6.75
N MET A 55 3.94 2.87 6.97
CA MET A 55 5.09 2.89 6.07
C MET A 55 5.81 1.54 6.01
N THR A 56 5.91 0.86 7.15
CA THR A 56 6.51 -0.48 7.21
C THR A 56 5.67 -1.49 6.44
N PHE A 57 4.35 -1.48 6.61
CA PHE A 57 3.45 -2.40 5.89
C PHE A 57 3.32 -2.08 4.40
N LEU A 58 3.38 -0.81 4.00
CA LEU A 58 3.42 -0.41 2.59
C LEU A 58 4.72 -0.83 1.93
N LEU A 59 5.86 -0.68 2.62
CA LEU A 59 7.15 -1.14 2.11
C LEU A 59 7.13 -2.67 1.95
N LEU A 60 6.67 -3.41 2.96
CA LEU A 60 6.50 -4.87 2.84
C LEU A 60 5.57 -5.25 1.68
N TYR A 61 4.47 -4.53 1.50
CA TYR A 61 3.54 -4.73 0.38
C TYR A 61 4.22 -4.52 -0.97
N ASP A 62 4.97 -3.43 -1.16
CA ASP A 62 5.68 -3.15 -2.41
C ASP A 62 6.70 -4.24 -2.73
N TRP A 63 7.42 -4.74 -1.72
CA TRP A 63 8.37 -5.85 -1.90
C TRP A 63 7.68 -7.17 -2.22
N ILE A 64 6.54 -7.48 -1.60
CA ILE A 64 5.74 -8.67 -1.91
C ILE A 64 5.19 -8.57 -3.34
N MET A 65 4.66 -7.42 -3.73
CA MET A 65 4.15 -7.19 -5.08
C MET A 65 5.27 -7.25 -6.13
N PHE A 66 6.45 -6.70 -5.82
CA PHE A 66 7.62 -6.82 -6.69
C PHE A 66 8.10 -8.27 -6.82
N GLY A 67 8.10 -9.04 -5.73
CA GLY A 67 8.54 -10.43 -5.72
C GLY A 67 7.53 -11.42 -6.31
N THR A 68 6.24 -11.12 -6.26
CA THR A 68 5.19 -11.93 -6.88
C THR A 68 4.87 -11.49 -8.31
N ARG A 69 5.15 -10.23 -8.67
CA ARG A 69 4.76 -9.63 -9.97
C ARG A 69 3.31 -9.98 -10.32
N ALA A 70 2.41 -9.70 -9.37
CA ALA A 70 1.02 -10.10 -9.51
C ALA A 70 0.35 -9.32 -10.66
N HIS A 71 0.04 -10.03 -11.74
CA HIS A 71 -0.75 -9.48 -12.83
C HIS A 71 -2.23 -9.77 -12.55
N ILE A 72 -2.98 -8.71 -12.21
CA ILE A 72 -4.45 -8.78 -12.25
C ILE A 72 -4.85 -8.60 -13.71
N LEU A 73 -4.83 -9.69 -14.45
CA LEU A 73 -5.36 -9.76 -15.80
C LEU A 73 -6.89 -9.66 -15.73
N SER A 74 -7.44 -8.46 -15.55
CA SER A 74 -8.88 -8.26 -15.76
C SER A 74 -9.22 -8.70 -17.19
N PRO A 75 -10.18 -9.61 -17.45
CA PRO A 75 -11.27 -10.08 -16.57
C PRO A 75 -11.08 -11.48 -15.95
N TYR A 76 -9.93 -12.12 -16.16
CA TYR A 76 -9.66 -13.45 -15.62
C TYR A 76 -9.13 -13.34 -14.20
N ALA A 77 -9.82 -13.95 -13.23
CA ALA A 77 -9.33 -14.08 -11.84
C ALA A 77 -8.08 -14.99 -11.71
N ALA A 78 -7.33 -15.18 -12.79
CA ALA A 78 -6.10 -15.93 -12.83
C ALA A 78 -4.99 -15.05 -12.24
N PHE A 79 -4.52 -15.42 -11.05
CA PHE A 79 -3.28 -14.91 -10.49
C PHE A 79 -2.11 -15.51 -11.28
N TYR A 80 -1.60 -14.74 -12.25
CA TYR A 80 -0.34 -15.06 -12.88
C TYR A 80 0.80 -14.44 -12.07
N CYS A 81 1.83 -15.25 -11.81
CA CYS A 81 2.98 -14.89 -10.99
C CYS A 81 4.23 -15.18 -11.84
N ASP A 82 5.09 -14.19 -12.00
CA ASP A 82 6.30 -14.28 -12.84
C ASP A 82 7.55 -13.73 -12.12
N GLY A 83 7.48 -13.71 -10.79
CA GLY A 83 8.51 -13.18 -9.90
C GLY A 83 9.29 -14.27 -9.15
N PRO A 84 10.34 -13.90 -8.41
CA PRO A 84 11.16 -14.84 -7.64
C PRO A 84 10.36 -15.62 -6.58
N LEU A 85 9.22 -15.11 -6.11
CA LEU A 85 8.33 -15.79 -5.17
C LEU A 85 7.36 -16.78 -5.85
N CYS A 86 7.43 -16.93 -7.18
CA CYS A 86 6.58 -17.86 -7.92
C CYS A 86 6.91 -19.34 -7.67
N GLY A 87 8.02 -19.65 -7.00
CA GLY A 87 8.33 -21.03 -6.58
C GLY A 87 7.43 -21.59 -5.49
N LEU A 88 6.61 -20.74 -4.84
CA LEU A 88 5.65 -21.16 -3.82
C LEU A 88 4.31 -21.63 -4.42
N SER A 89 3.56 -22.41 -3.63
CA SER A 89 2.21 -22.81 -4.03
C SER A 89 1.31 -21.59 -4.26
N GLN A 90 0.47 -21.65 -5.30
CA GLN A 90 -0.44 -20.56 -5.66
C GLN A 90 -1.30 -20.09 -4.47
N GLY A 91 -1.79 -21.04 -3.66
CA GLY A 91 -2.56 -20.73 -2.46
C GLY A 91 -1.77 -19.94 -1.40
N ALA A 92 -0.47 -20.22 -1.24
CA ALA A 92 0.38 -19.47 -0.33
C ALA A 92 0.59 -18.02 -0.81
N ASN A 93 0.85 -17.82 -2.09
CA ASN A 93 1.01 -16.48 -2.67
C ASN A 93 -0.28 -15.65 -2.54
N MET A 94 -1.45 -16.24 -2.80
CA MET A 94 -2.74 -15.56 -2.58
C MET A 94 -2.98 -15.23 -1.10
N ALA A 95 -2.61 -16.13 -0.19
CA ALA A 95 -2.72 -15.88 1.26
C ALA A 95 -1.80 -14.74 1.71
N ILE A 96 -0.55 -14.69 1.23
CA ILE A 96 0.40 -13.62 1.56
C ILE A 96 -0.10 -12.27 1.04
N CYS A 97 -0.57 -12.20 -0.20
CA CYS A 97 -1.11 -10.96 -0.78
C CYS A 97 -2.36 -10.48 -0.02
N SER A 98 -3.31 -11.38 0.23
CA SER A 98 -4.55 -11.03 0.95
C SER A 98 -4.30 -10.61 2.39
N LEU A 99 -3.40 -11.30 3.11
CA LEU A 99 -2.99 -10.92 4.47
C LEU A 99 -2.35 -9.53 4.48
N THR A 100 -1.50 -9.23 3.52
CA THR A 100 -0.81 -7.94 3.46
C THR A 100 -1.79 -6.79 3.22
N VAL A 101 -2.79 -6.97 2.36
CA VAL A 101 -3.87 -6.00 2.16
C VAL A 101 -4.73 -5.87 3.42
N ALA A 102 -5.08 -6.99 4.05
CA ALA A 102 -5.88 -7.03 5.27
C ALA A 102 -5.19 -6.35 6.47
N LEU A 103 -3.86 -6.33 6.53
CA LEU A 103 -3.09 -5.63 7.56
C LEU A 103 -2.92 -4.13 7.25
N ASN A 104 -2.77 -3.75 5.98
CA ASN A 104 -2.61 -2.34 5.58
C ASN A 104 -3.90 -1.52 5.79
N LEU A 105 -5.06 -2.09 5.41
CA LEU A 105 -6.34 -1.40 5.47
C LEU A 105 -6.70 -0.85 6.87
N PRO A 106 -6.67 -1.65 7.96
CA PRO A 106 -7.00 -1.16 9.30
C PRO A 106 -5.98 -0.11 9.80
N CYS A 107 -4.69 -0.25 9.46
CA CYS A 107 -3.69 0.76 9.81
C CYS A 107 -3.98 2.10 9.14
N PHE A 108 -4.35 2.08 7.86
CA PHE A 108 -4.77 3.27 7.13
C PHE A 108 -6.02 3.91 7.74
N VAL A 109 -7.07 3.12 7.97
CA VAL A 109 -8.34 3.61 8.55
C VAL A 109 -8.10 4.21 9.94
N PHE A 110 -7.32 3.54 10.80
CA PHE A 110 -6.97 4.05 12.11
C PHE A 110 -6.31 5.43 12.03
N LEU A 111 -5.34 5.59 11.14
CA LEU A 111 -4.59 6.83 10.97
C LEU A 111 -5.49 7.96 10.45
N VAL A 112 -6.31 7.69 9.43
CA VAL A 112 -7.27 8.65 8.87
C VAL A 112 -8.27 9.12 9.94
N VAL A 113 -8.82 8.19 10.73
CA VAL A 113 -9.74 8.53 11.82
C VAL A 113 -9.06 9.43 12.86
N ARG A 114 -7.82 9.13 13.25
CA ARG A 114 -7.07 9.94 14.24
C ARG A 114 -6.71 11.33 13.70
N MET A 115 -6.36 11.43 12.42
CA MET A 115 -6.13 12.73 11.78
C MET A 115 -7.42 13.54 11.70
N HIS A 116 -8.53 12.91 11.32
CA HIS A 116 -9.84 13.55 11.28
C HIS A 116 -10.26 14.09 12.65
N GLN A 117 -10.10 13.29 13.71
CA GLN A 117 -10.34 13.74 15.09
C GLN A 117 -9.47 14.94 15.48
N THR A 118 -8.21 14.97 15.05
CA THR A 118 -7.29 16.08 15.35
C THR A 118 -7.72 17.37 14.66
N VAL A 119 -8.22 17.30 13.42
CA VAL A 119 -8.77 18.45 12.70
C VAL A 119 -10.07 18.95 13.34
N LEU A 120 -10.95 18.03 13.73
CA LEU A 120 -12.22 18.38 14.37
C LEU A 120 -12.08 18.99 15.78
N GLN A 121 -11.00 18.70 16.49
CA GLN A 121 -10.71 19.32 17.79
C GLN A 121 -10.62 20.85 17.71
N GLY A 122 -10.34 21.43 16.54
CA GLY A 122 -10.31 22.86 16.32
C GLY A 122 -11.66 23.50 15.95
N THR A 123 -12.68 22.73 15.58
CA THR A 123 -13.88 23.27 14.91
C THR A 123 -15.16 23.33 15.76
N GLY A 124 -15.11 23.06 17.07
CA GLY A 124 -16.30 23.14 17.94
C GLY A 124 -17.44 22.15 17.59
N SER A 125 -17.16 21.18 16.71
CA SER A 125 -18.13 20.22 16.19
C SER A 125 -18.57 19.21 17.27
N ARG A 126 -19.86 18.86 17.28
CA ARG A 126 -20.47 17.85 18.17
C ARG A 126 -20.01 16.41 17.90
N TRP A 127 -19.28 16.15 16.82
CA TRP A 127 -18.84 14.80 16.41
C TRP A 127 -17.52 14.34 17.07
N ILE A 128 -17.13 14.96 18.19
CA ILE A 128 -15.95 14.52 18.95
C ILE A 128 -16.32 13.19 19.64
N LEU A 129 -15.80 12.07 19.13
CA LEU A 129 -15.82 10.80 19.84
C LEU A 129 -15.06 11.00 21.17
N SER A 130 -15.85 11.06 22.26
CA SER A 130 -15.53 11.12 23.69
C SER A 130 -14.06 11.26 24.09
N LYS A 131 -13.75 12.34 24.84
CA LYS A 131 -12.46 12.54 25.52
C LYS A 131 -12.17 11.37 26.46
N ARG A 132 -11.15 10.58 26.14
CA ARG A 132 -10.49 9.68 27.09
C ARG A 132 -9.00 9.96 27.10
#